data_AF-A0A7Y3EWJ9-F1
#
_entry.id   AF-A0A7Y3EWJ9-F1
#
_cell.length_a   1.000
_cell.length_b   1.000
_cell.length_c   1.000
_cell.angle_alpha   90.00
_cell.angle_beta   90.00
_cell.angle_gamma   90.00
#
_symmetry.space_group_name_H-M   'P 1'
#
loop_
_entity.id
_entity.type
_entity.pdbx_description
1 polymer ?
#
loop_
_entity_poly.entity_id
_entity_poly.type
_entity_poly.pdbx_seq_one_letter_code
_entity_poly.pdbx_strand_id
1 'polypeptide(L)'
;MEAPESLPSADTINNYLCSENDRIKKIVGMVANNVIAAAKQAALTMVNDRDRVSDVADYLDGEFSSQLNMEQTAEIEEIAKISKELQRHFDTTIMKLAFRGFNDALLKHIKDLEKREAELREREQNIEKIISKRISELKEQITRESSTARGFFESALAKAEKVFDQNKITRFAYSSISIFQEEFFELQGSYDVEHITKLYQRAIEPFQITKMVMEKDGKLRKIITNQFTEDCSQDLFMFFYKYYNELVEIYQTGGELPSTADELAR
;
A
#
# COMPACT_ATOMS: atom_id res chain seq x y z
N MET A 1 61.74 -0.47 -3.80
CA MET A 1 60.91 -0.87 -4.96
C MET A 1 59.79 -1.72 -4.41
N GLU A 2 58.56 -1.23 -4.51
CA GLU A 2 57.37 -1.99 -4.12
C GLU A 2 57.30 -3.30 -4.91
N ALA A 3 56.84 -4.37 -4.27
CA ALA A 3 56.69 -5.67 -4.91
C ALA A 3 55.68 -5.56 -6.07
N PRO A 4 55.96 -6.15 -7.25
CA PRO A 4 55.02 -6.10 -8.37
C PRO A 4 53.71 -6.79 -7.97
N GLU A 5 52.58 -6.08 -8.10
CA GLU A 5 51.25 -6.60 -7.82
C GLU A 5 50.99 -7.84 -8.69
N SER A 6 50.56 -8.94 -8.07
CA SER A 6 50.19 -10.15 -8.81
C SER A 6 49.01 -9.86 -9.72
N LEU A 7 49.10 -10.25 -10.98
CA LEU A 7 48.03 -10.08 -11.96
C LEU A 7 47.05 -11.26 -11.84
N PRO A 8 45.77 -11.04 -11.49
CA PRO A 8 44.80 -12.13 -11.42
C PRO A 8 44.66 -12.80 -12.79
N SER A 9 44.66 -14.14 -12.79
CA SER A 9 44.50 -14.98 -14.00
C SER A 9 45.65 -14.92 -15.02
N ALA A 10 46.81 -14.36 -14.65
CA ALA A 10 48.02 -14.31 -15.50
C ALA A 10 49.14 -15.20 -14.95
N ASP A 11 48.87 -16.51 -14.85
CA ASP A 11 49.73 -17.51 -14.19
C ASP A 11 51.18 -17.47 -14.69
N THR A 12 51.38 -17.36 -16.01
CA THR A 12 52.72 -17.27 -16.62
C THR A 12 53.47 -16.01 -16.19
N ILE A 13 52.78 -14.87 -16.12
CA ILE A 13 53.39 -13.60 -15.72
C ILE A 13 53.76 -13.67 -14.23
N ASN A 14 52.85 -14.16 -13.39
CA ASN A 14 53.08 -14.33 -11.96
C ASN A 14 54.26 -15.28 -11.66
N ASN A 15 54.41 -16.37 -12.43
CA ASN A 15 55.55 -17.27 -12.31
C ASN A 15 56.90 -16.55 -12.57
N TYR A 16 56.95 -15.66 -13.57
CA TYR A 16 58.16 -14.87 -13.84
C TYR A 16 58.38 -13.73 -12.85
N LEU A 17 57.32 -13.19 -12.25
CA LEU A 17 57.42 -12.20 -11.17
C LEU A 17 57.95 -12.82 -9.86
N CYS A 18 57.72 -14.12 -9.65
CA CYS A 18 58.25 -14.91 -8.53
C CYS A 18 59.61 -15.58 -8.83
N SER A 19 60.18 -15.36 -10.02
CA SER A 19 61.48 -15.95 -10.41
C SER A 19 62.64 -15.40 -9.56
N GLU A 20 63.62 -16.25 -9.27
CA GLU A 20 64.90 -15.85 -8.66
C GLU A 20 65.80 -15.04 -9.61
N ASN A 21 65.46 -14.93 -10.89
CA ASN A 21 66.19 -14.11 -11.85
C ASN A 21 65.72 -12.65 -11.80
N ASP A 22 66.45 -11.82 -11.05
CA ASP A 22 66.15 -10.40 -10.84
C ASP A 22 65.99 -9.59 -12.13
N ARG A 23 66.75 -9.92 -13.19
CA ARG A 23 66.67 -9.21 -14.47
C ARG A 23 65.34 -9.51 -15.18
N ILE A 24 64.94 -10.77 -15.23
CA ILE A 24 63.67 -11.18 -15.84
C ILE A 24 62.49 -10.65 -15.03
N LYS A 25 62.55 -10.78 -13.71
CA LYS A 25 61.56 -10.23 -12.78
C LYS A 25 61.33 -8.74 -12.99
N LYS A 26 62.39 -7.95 -13.12
CA LYS A 26 62.30 -6.51 -13.36
C LYS A 26 61.70 -6.15 -14.72
N ILE A 27 62.08 -6.86 -15.78
CA ILE A 27 61.55 -6.64 -17.14
C ILE A 27 60.05 -7.00 -17.19
N VAL A 28 59.69 -8.18 -16.67
CA VAL A 28 58.30 -8.65 -16.64
C VAL A 28 57.45 -7.74 -15.74
N GLY A 29 57.97 -7.30 -14.60
CA GLY A 29 57.31 -6.32 -13.73
C GLY A 29 57.07 -4.98 -14.44
N MET A 30 58.04 -4.48 -15.21
CA MET A 30 57.87 -3.23 -15.96
C MET A 30 56.81 -3.37 -17.07
N VAL A 31 56.81 -4.49 -17.79
CA VAL A 31 55.81 -4.77 -18.84
C VAL A 31 54.41 -4.92 -18.23
N ALA A 32 54.28 -5.70 -17.16
CA ALA A 32 53.03 -5.87 -16.44
C ALA A 32 52.47 -4.53 -15.95
N ASN A 33 53.30 -3.71 -15.30
CA ASN A 33 52.90 -2.39 -14.81
C ASN A 33 52.47 -1.45 -15.94
N ASN A 34 53.19 -1.46 -17.07
CA ASN A 34 52.81 -0.63 -18.23
C ASN A 34 51.47 -1.06 -18.83
N VAL A 35 51.20 -2.37 -18.91
CA VAL A 35 49.92 -2.89 -19.41
C VAL A 35 48.77 -2.55 -18.44
N ILE A 36 48.98 -2.71 -17.13
CA ILE A 36 47.99 -2.32 -16.11
C ILE A 36 47.71 -0.82 -16.18
N ALA A 37 48.75 0.00 -16.25
CA ALA A 37 48.61 1.46 -16.34
C ALA A 37 47.84 1.87 -17.60
N ALA A 38 48.14 1.26 -18.75
CA ALA A 38 47.42 1.50 -20.00
C ALA A 38 45.94 1.08 -19.91
N ALA A 39 45.65 -0.08 -19.30
CA ALA A 39 44.28 -0.57 -19.12
C ALA A 39 43.48 0.33 -18.17
N LYS A 40 44.06 0.75 -17.05
CA LYS A 40 43.44 1.70 -16.10
C LYS A 40 43.17 3.05 -16.78
N GLN A 41 44.13 3.56 -17.56
CA GLN A 41 43.97 4.81 -18.30
C GLN A 41 42.84 4.70 -19.33
N ALA A 42 42.78 3.61 -20.11
CA ALA A 42 41.72 3.39 -21.07
C ALA A 42 40.34 3.32 -20.41
N ALA A 43 40.22 2.62 -19.28
CA ALA A 43 38.97 2.54 -18.52
C ALA A 43 38.54 3.92 -17.99
N LEU A 44 39.47 4.70 -17.42
CA LEU A 44 39.19 6.05 -16.94
C LEU A 44 38.73 6.97 -18.07
N THR A 45 39.41 6.92 -19.22
CA THR A 45 39.02 7.70 -20.41
C THR A 45 37.62 7.30 -20.89
N MET A 46 37.30 6.01 -20.94
CA MET A 46 35.97 5.54 -21.30
C MET A 46 34.86 6.04 -20.35
N VAL A 47 35.11 6.04 -19.04
CA VAL A 47 34.16 6.56 -18.06
C VAL A 47 33.94 8.06 -18.28
N ASN A 48 35.03 8.84 -18.39
CA ASN A 48 34.93 10.28 -18.62
C ASN A 48 34.22 10.63 -19.94
N ASP A 49 34.44 9.84 -21.00
CA ASP A 49 33.77 10.06 -22.28
C ASP A 49 32.30 9.64 -22.25
N ARG A 50 31.94 8.62 -21.46
CA ARG A 50 30.54 8.26 -21.21
C ARG A 50 29.80 9.37 -20.46
N ASP A 51 30.43 9.96 -19.44
CA ASP A 51 29.86 11.08 -18.69
C ASP A 51 29.64 12.29 -19.60
N ARG A 52 30.63 12.61 -20.46
CA ARG A 52 30.48 13.65 -21.49
C ARG A 52 29.31 13.40 -22.44
N VAL A 53 29.07 12.15 -22.84
CA VAL A 53 27.90 11.81 -23.68
C VAL A 53 26.60 12.09 -22.93
N SER A 54 26.58 11.91 -21.61
CA SER A 54 25.44 12.31 -20.77
C SER A 54 25.28 13.83 -20.73
N ASP A 55 26.38 14.57 -20.50
CA ASP A 55 26.37 16.04 -20.43
C ASP A 55 25.96 16.70 -21.76
N VAL A 56 26.16 16.01 -22.89
CA VAL A 56 25.76 16.53 -24.21
C VAL A 56 24.24 16.67 -24.32
N ALA A 57 23.47 15.87 -23.57
CA ALA A 57 22.01 15.98 -23.59
C ALA A 57 21.51 17.27 -22.92
N ASP A 58 22.27 17.83 -21.98
CA ASP A 58 21.93 19.11 -21.33
C ASP A 58 21.96 20.28 -22.32
N TYR A 59 22.68 20.16 -23.44
CA TYR A 59 22.63 21.17 -24.51
C TYR A 59 21.28 21.19 -25.26
N LEU A 60 20.41 20.19 -25.06
CA LEU A 60 19.08 20.16 -25.65
C LEU A 60 18.02 20.83 -24.74
N ASP A 61 18.38 21.18 -23.50
CA ASP A 61 17.47 21.84 -22.57
C ASP A 61 17.01 23.20 -23.11
N GLY A 62 15.70 23.39 -23.24
CA GLY A 62 15.10 24.63 -23.70
C GLY A 62 15.06 24.80 -25.22
N GLU A 63 15.72 23.92 -25.98
CA GLU A 63 15.72 23.97 -27.44
C GLU A 63 14.41 23.42 -28.01
N PHE A 64 13.85 22.38 -27.41
CA PHE A 64 12.58 21.81 -27.87
C PHE A 64 11.39 22.66 -27.47
N SER A 65 11.39 23.25 -26.28
CA SER A 65 10.37 24.22 -25.89
C SER A 65 10.43 25.50 -26.73
N SER A 66 11.64 26.02 -27.03
CA SER A 66 11.78 27.26 -27.80
C SER A 66 11.54 27.10 -29.32
N GLN A 67 11.97 25.98 -29.93
CA GLN A 67 11.87 25.79 -31.38
C GLN A 67 10.63 25.00 -31.82
N LEU A 68 10.12 24.11 -30.98
CA LEU A 68 9.03 23.19 -31.33
C LEU A 68 7.74 23.43 -30.52
N ASN A 69 7.70 24.45 -29.65
CA ASN A 69 6.59 24.73 -28.73
C ASN A 69 6.17 23.50 -27.91
N MET A 70 7.15 22.70 -27.50
CA MET A 70 6.91 21.51 -26.67
C MET A 70 6.70 21.94 -25.21
N GLU A 71 5.80 21.24 -24.50
CA GLU A 71 5.64 21.45 -23.05
C GLU A 71 6.90 20.97 -22.31
N GLN A 72 7.32 21.68 -21.27
CA GLN A 72 8.59 21.39 -20.55
C GLN A 72 8.65 19.95 -20.00
N THR A 73 7.52 19.40 -19.56
CA THR A 73 7.44 18.01 -19.10
C THR A 73 7.71 17.01 -20.22
N ALA A 74 7.17 17.26 -21.42
CA ALA A 74 7.41 16.45 -22.60
C ALA A 74 8.84 16.61 -23.15
N GLU A 75 9.41 17.82 -23.06
CA GLU A 75 10.81 18.10 -23.41
C GLU A 75 11.77 17.29 -22.55
N ILE A 76 11.58 17.27 -21.22
CA ILE A 76 12.40 16.47 -20.29
C ILE A 76 12.33 14.98 -20.62
N GLU A 77 11.13 14.46 -20.94
CA GLU A 77 10.96 13.05 -21.32
C GLU A 77 11.69 12.72 -22.63
N GLU A 78 11.67 13.61 -23.62
CA GLU A 78 12.38 13.39 -24.89
C GLU A 78 13.90 13.50 -24.75
N ILE A 79 14.40 14.48 -24.00
CA ILE A 79 15.84 14.59 -23.70
C ILE A 79 16.34 13.33 -22.99
N ALA A 80 15.57 12.80 -22.04
CA ALA A 80 15.91 11.55 -21.36
C ALA A 80 15.96 10.34 -22.32
N LYS A 81 15.04 10.27 -23.31
CA LYS A 81 15.07 9.22 -24.34
C LYS A 81 16.30 9.34 -25.23
N ILE A 82 16.61 10.54 -25.72
CA ILE A 82 17.78 10.82 -26.56
C ILE A 82 19.08 10.48 -25.81
N SER A 83 19.20 10.91 -24.55
CA SER A 83 20.34 10.60 -23.68
C SER A 83 20.59 9.10 -23.58
N LYS A 84 19.52 8.34 -23.33
CA LYS A 84 19.57 6.88 -23.22
C LYS A 84 19.96 6.22 -24.53
N GLU A 85 19.49 6.75 -25.66
CA GLU A 85 19.85 6.25 -26.99
C GLU A 85 21.33 6.50 -27.31
N LEU A 86 21.84 7.70 -27.02
CA LEU A 86 23.24 8.07 -27.23
C LEU A 86 24.19 7.24 -26.36
N GLN A 87 23.87 7.07 -25.07
CA GLN A 87 24.63 6.19 -24.18
C GLN A 87 24.69 4.75 -24.72
N ARG A 88 23.54 4.22 -25.16
CA ARG A 88 23.47 2.86 -25.74
C ARG A 88 24.30 2.74 -27.02
N HIS A 89 24.30 3.78 -27.85
CA HIS A 89 25.09 3.82 -29.07
C HIS A 89 26.59 3.85 -28.77
N PHE A 90 27.01 4.66 -27.79
CA PHE A 90 28.38 4.71 -27.28
C PHE A 90 28.84 3.33 -26.79
N ASP A 91 28.09 2.72 -25.87
CA ASP A 91 28.42 1.41 -25.30
C ASP A 91 28.55 0.32 -26.38
N THR A 92 27.60 0.31 -27.33
CA THR A 92 27.62 -0.65 -28.45
C THR A 92 28.84 -0.44 -29.35
N THR A 93 29.20 0.81 -29.63
CA THR A 93 30.32 1.16 -30.51
C THR A 93 31.65 0.81 -29.87
N ILE A 94 31.81 1.12 -28.58
CA ILE A 94 33.00 0.74 -27.81
C ILE A 94 33.14 -0.79 -27.75
N MET A 95 32.06 -1.52 -27.49
CA MET A 95 32.08 -3.00 -27.50
C MET A 95 32.54 -3.56 -28.85
N LYS A 96 32.05 -3.01 -29.96
CA LYS A 96 32.46 -3.44 -31.31
C LYS A 96 33.93 -3.12 -31.63
N LEU A 97 34.44 -1.99 -31.15
CA LEU A 97 35.83 -1.57 -31.37
C LEU A 97 36.81 -2.32 -30.47
N ALA A 98 36.45 -2.56 -29.21
CA ALA A 98 37.28 -3.22 -28.21
C ALA A 98 37.39 -4.74 -28.46
N PHE A 99 36.37 -5.38 -29.03
CA PHE A 99 36.35 -6.82 -29.28
C PHE A 99 36.26 -7.13 -30.79
N ARG A 100 37.41 -7.44 -31.41
CA ARG A 100 37.41 -8.02 -32.77
C ARG A 100 36.70 -9.37 -32.75
N GLY A 101 35.53 -9.45 -33.39
CA GLY A 101 34.69 -10.66 -33.40
C GLY A 101 33.56 -10.66 -32.38
N PHE A 102 33.17 -9.48 -31.85
CA PHE A 102 32.02 -9.32 -30.98
C PHE A 102 30.78 -10.03 -31.57
N ASN A 103 30.25 -11.00 -30.83
CA ASN A 103 29.16 -11.85 -31.31
C ASN A 103 27.86 -11.04 -31.26
N ASP A 104 27.37 -10.57 -32.40
CA ASP A 104 26.12 -9.80 -32.50
C ASP A 104 24.91 -10.54 -31.90
N ALA A 105 24.97 -11.87 -31.78
CA ALA A 105 23.96 -12.67 -31.08
C ALA A 105 23.88 -12.36 -29.57
N LEU A 106 25.02 -12.07 -28.93
CA LEU A 106 25.07 -11.67 -27.52
C LEU A 106 24.46 -10.28 -27.31
N LEU A 107 24.73 -9.33 -28.23
CA LEU A 107 24.08 -8.02 -28.19
C LEU A 107 22.56 -8.17 -28.32
N LYS A 108 22.11 -9.00 -29.26
CA LYS A 108 20.69 -9.27 -29.48
C LYS A 108 20.04 -9.87 -28.23
N HIS A 109 20.69 -10.82 -27.58
CA HIS A 109 20.21 -11.38 -26.31
C HIS A 109 20.10 -10.34 -25.20
N ILE A 110 21.07 -9.42 -25.07
CA ILE A 110 20.99 -8.33 -24.10
C ILE A 110 19.79 -7.44 -24.40
N LYS A 111 19.56 -7.06 -25.67
CA LYS A 111 18.40 -6.26 -26.06
C LYS A 111 17.06 -6.96 -25.78
N ASP A 112 16.99 -8.27 -26.04
CA ASP A 112 15.78 -9.06 -25.78
C ASP A 112 15.51 -9.17 -24.27
N LEU A 113 16.57 -9.26 -23.44
CA LEU A 113 16.46 -9.24 -21.98
C LEU A 113 16.01 -7.88 -21.45
N GLU A 114 16.60 -6.77 -21.93
CA GLU A 114 16.19 -5.41 -21.57
C GLU A 114 14.70 -5.17 -21.89
N LYS A 115 14.24 -5.63 -23.06
CA LYS A 115 12.84 -5.51 -23.45
C LYS A 115 11.93 -6.31 -22.52
N ARG A 116 12.31 -7.54 -22.19
CA ARG A 116 11.54 -8.40 -21.29
C ARG A 116 11.48 -7.84 -19.86
N GLU A 117 12.56 -7.23 -19.39
CA GLU A 117 12.59 -6.54 -18.10
C GLU A 117 11.62 -5.35 -18.07
N ALA A 118 11.59 -4.53 -19.13
CA ALA A 118 10.66 -3.42 -19.25
C ALA A 118 9.19 -3.88 -19.22
N GLU A 119 8.86 -4.94 -19.98
CA GLU A 119 7.51 -5.55 -19.98
C GLU A 119 7.11 -6.10 -18.59
N LEU A 120 8.06 -6.68 -17.86
CA LEU A 120 7.81 -7.18 -16.51
C LEU A 120 7.56 -6.04 -15.52
N ARG A 121 8.35 -4.96 -15.56
CA ARG A 121 8.14 -3.78 -14.70
C ARG A 121 6.78 -3.13 -14.94
N GLU A 122 6.35 -3.02 -16.18
CA GLU A 122 5.02 -2.47 -16.51
C GLU A 122 3.90 -3.34 -15.94
N ARG A 123 4.03 -4.67 -16.03
CA ARG A 123 3.08 -5.61 -15.41
C ARG A 123 3.05 -5.49 -13.90
N GLU A 124 4.21 -5.37 -13.24
CA GLU A 124 4.30 -5.17 -11.79
C GLU A 124 3.56 -3.90 -11.35
N GLN A 125 3.81 -2.76 -12.02
CA GLN A 125 3.12 -1.50 -11.74
C GLN A 125 1.59 -1.61 -11.92
N ASN A 126 1.14 -2.33 -12.94
CA ASN A 126 -0.29 -2.55 -13.16
C ASN A 126 -0.91 -3.42 -12.06
N ILE A 127 -0.21 -4.47 -11.61
CA ILE A 127 -0.66 -5.31 -10.50
C ILE A 127 -0.73 -4.49 -9.20
N GLU A 128 0.26 -3.67 -8.90
CA GLU A 128 0.26 -2.81 -7.71
C GLU A 128 -0.92 -1.84 -7.70
N LYS A 129 -1.25 -1.24 -8.86
CA LYS A 129 -2.44 -0.38 -9.00
C LYS A 129 -3.73 -1.14 -8.70
N ILE A 130 -3.86 -2.37 -9.22
CA ILE A 130 -5.04 -3.22 -8.98
C ILE A 130 -5.16 -3.58 -7.50
N ILE A 131 -4.07 -4.00 -6.87
CA ILE A 131 -4.03 -4.36 -5.44
C ILE A 131 -4.42 -3.15 -4.59
N SER A 132 -3.81 -1.99 -4.85
CA SER A 132 -4.09 -0.76 -4.12
C SER A 132 -5.55 -0.36 -4.21
N LYS A 133 -6.14 -0.44 -5.42
CA LYS A 133 -7.56 -0.20 -5.64
C LYS A 133 -8.43 -1.18 -4.85
N ARG A 134 -8.11 -2.48 -4.88
CA ARG A 134 -8.87 -3.53 -4.17
C ARG A 134 -8.80 -3.36 -2.65
N ILE A 135 -7.65 -2.96 -2.12
CA ILE A 135 -7.49 -2.65 -0.70
C ILE A 135 -8.35 -1.43 -0.32
N SER A 136 -8.39 -0.40 -1.15
CA SER A 136 -9.25 0.77 -0.92
C SER A 136 -10.74 0.38 -0.90
N GLU A 137 -11.18 -0.39 -1.90
CA GLU A 137 -12.57 -0.90 -1.99
C GLU A 137 -12.95 -1.71 -0.75
N LEU A 138 -12.07 -2.62 -0.31
CA LEU A 138 -12.31 -3.44 0.90
C LEU A 138 -12.34 -2.59 2.17
N LYS A 139 -11.47 -1.58 2.30
CA LYS A 139 -11.50 -0.67 3.46
C LYS A 139 -12.80 0.13 3.51
N GLU A 140 -13.26 0.64 2.37
CA GLU A 140 -14.55 1.33 2.28
C GLU A 140 -15.71 0.40 2.64
N GLN A 141 -15.68 -0.84 2.15
CA GLN A 141 -16.69 -1.84 2.48
C GLN A 141 -16.70 -2.16 3.99
N ILE A 142 -15.54 -2.42 4.60
CA ILE A 142 -15.43 -2.67 6.05
C ILE A 142 -15.90 -1.45 6.85
N THR A 143 -15.55 -0.24 6.41
CA THR A 143 -15.99 0.99 7.09
C THR A 143 -17.51 1.17 7.00
N ARG A 144 -18.12 0.85 5.86
CA ARG A 144 -19.57 0.82 5.71
C ARG A 144 -20.21 -0.24 6.61
N GLU A 145 -19.76 -1.49 6.52
CA GLU A 145 -20.29 -2.62 7.28
C GLU A 145 -20.16 -2.40 8.81
N SER A 146 -19.02 -1.91 9.29
CA SER A 146 -18.79 -1.57 10.71
C SER A 146 -19.57 -0.35 11.22
N SER A 147 -20.25 0.39 10.34
CA SER A 147 -21.09 1.54 10.69
C SER A 147 -22.60 1.29 10.52
N THR A 148 -22.97 0.08 10.09
CA THR A 148 -24.36 -0.36 9.94
C THR A 148 -24.93 -0.88 11.26
N ALA A 149 -26.25 -0.87 11.39
CA ALA A 149 -26.95 -1.48 12.51
C ALA A 149 -26.48 -2.92 12.71
N ARG A 150 -26.48 -3.72 11.64
CA ARG A 150 -26.02 -5.12 11.67
C ARG A 150 -24.58 -5.25 12.18
N GLY A 151 -23.66 -4.39 11.74
CA GLY A 151 -22.28 -4.39 12.22
C GLY A 151 -22.15 -4.14 13.72
N PHE A 152 -22.93 -3.20 14.26
CA PHE A 152 -22.97 -2.94 15.71
C PHE A 152 -23.59 -4.11 16.49
N PHE A 153 -24.60 -4.78 15.94
CA PHE A 153 -25.19 -5.98 16.54
C PHE A 153 -24.19 -7.16 16.59
N GLU A 154 -23.51 -7.44 15.48
CA GLU A 154 -22.48 -8.49 15.40
C GLU A 154 -21.29 -8.19 16.33
N SER A 155 -20.87 -6.93 16.42
CA SER A 155 -19.85 -6.48 17.37
C SER A 155 -20.28 -6.71 18.82
N ALA A 156 -21.52 -6.35 19.19
CA ALA A 156 -22.06 -6.59 20.52
C ALA A 156 -22.06 -8.10 20.87
N LEU A 157 -22.48 -8.96 19.92
CA LEU A 157 -22.48 -10.42 20.10
C LEU A 157 -21.07 -10.99 20.29
N ALA A 158 -20.07 -10.46 19.56
CA ALA A 158 -18.68 -10.88 19.68
C ALA A 158 -18.05 -10.47 21.02
N LYS A 159 -18.46 -9.32 21.57
CA LYS A 159 -18.02 -8.81 22.89
C LYS A 159 -18.69 -9.52 24.07
N ALA A 160 -19.75 -10.30 23.84
CA ALA A 160 -20.41 -11.05 24.89
C ALA A 160 -19.62 -12.32 25.25
N GLU A 161 -19.07 -12.34 26.47
CA GLU A 161 -18.26 -13.47 26.96
C GLU A 161 -19.07 -14.75 27.22
N LYS A 162 -20.39 -14.62 27.43
CA LYS A 162 -21.28 -15.74 27.79
C LYS A 162 -22.45 -15.86 26.83
N VAL A 163 -22.84 -17.10 26.53
CA VAL A 163 -24.02 -17.43 25.70
C VAL A 163 -25.32 -16.81 26.27
N PHE A 164 -25.43 -16.71 27.59
CA PHE A 164 -26.57 -16.05 28.24
C PHE A 164 -26.67 -14.57 27.90
N ASP A 165 -25.52 -13.88 27.78
CA ASP A 165 -25.50 -12.45 27.44
C ASP A 165 -25.72 -12.24 25.94
N GLN A 166 -25.27 -13.17 25.08
CA GLN A 166 -25.66 -13.20 23.66
C GLN A 166 -27.19 -13.31 23.48
N ASN A 167 -27.85 -14.19 24.25
CA ASN A 167 -29.32 -14.30 24.20
C ASN A 167 -30.04 -13.01 24.62
N LYS A 168 -29.48 -12.24 25.57
CA LYS A 168 -30.03 -10.94 25.96
C LYS A 168 -29.84 -9.90 24.86
N ILE A 169 -28.68 -9.88 24.20
CA ILE A 169 -28.38 -9.02 23.05
C ILE A 169 -29.36 -9.29 21.92
N THR A 170 -29.60 -10.56 21.58
CA THR A 170 -30.60 -10.94 20.57
C THR A 170 -32.01 -10.49 20.94
N ARG A 171 -32.42 -10.67 22.21
CA ARG A 171 -33.73 -10.18 22.69
C ARG A 171 -33.84 -8.65 22.61
N PHE A 172 -32.78 -7.94 22.95
CA PHE A 172 -32.73 -6.48 22.82
C PHE A 172 -32.90 -6.06 21.35
N ALA A 173 -32.24 -6.75 20.41
CA ALA A 173 -32.41 -6.48 18.99
C ALA A 173 -33.85 -6.70 18.52
N TYR A 174 -34.49 -7.81 18.93
CA TYR A 174 -35.89 -8.08 18.60
C TYR A 174 -36.86 -7.06 19.21
N SER A 175 -36.63 -6.63 20.45
CA SER A 175 -37.41 -5.55 21.06
C SER A 175 -37.23 -4.23 20.32
N SER A 176 -36.01 -3.92 19.86
CA SER A 176 -35.73 -2.71 19.08
C SER A 176 -36.46 -2.73 17.73
N ILE A 177 -36.41 -3.85 17.01
CA ILE A 177 -37.15 -4.05 15.75
C ILE A 177 -38.65 -3.84 15.98
N SER A 178 -39.22 -4.50 17.00
CA SER A 178 -40.65 -4.39 17.32
C SER A 178 -41.06 -2.96 17.66
N ILE A 179 -40.28 -2.26 18.48
CA ILE A 179 -40.57 -0.88 18.89
C ILE A 179 -40.59 0.04 17.67
N PHE A 180 -39.60 -0.06 16.78
CA PHE A 180 -39.60 0.80 15.61
C PHE A 180 -40.68 0.43 14.61
N GLN A 181 -41.05 -0.85 14.46
CA GLN A 181 -42.17 -1.23 13.60
C GLN A 181 -43.51 -0.64 14.07
N GLU A 182 -43.69 -0.45 15.38
CA GLU A 182 -44.88 0.20 15.96
C GLU A 182 -44.82 1.75 15.85
N GLU A 183 -43.67 2.34 16.16
CA GLU A 183 -43.55 3.80 16.39
C GLU A 183 -43.01 4.58 15.16
N PHE A 184 -42.57 3.88 14.08
CA PHE A 184 -41.85 4.50 12.96
C PHE A 184 -42.61 5.68 12.32
N PHE A 185 -43.90 5.52 12.04
CA PHE A 185 -44.69 6.54 11.35
C PHE A 185 -44.91 7.79 12.21
N GLU A 186 -44.93 7.65 13.54
CA GLU A 186 -45.02 8.79 14.46
C GLU A 186 -43.67 9.54 14.56
N LEU A 187 -42.55 8.80 14.48
CA LEU A 187 -41.20 9.34 14.53
C LEU A 187 -40.78 10.08 13.24
N GLN A 188 -41.17 9.54 12.08
CA GLN A 188 -40.74 10.07 10.77
C GLN A 188 -41.13 11.54 10.54
N GLY A 189 -42.20 11.99 11.21
CA GLY A 189 -42.71 13.37 11.10
C GLY A 189 -42.11 14.38 12.08
N SER A 190 -41.37 13.95 13.12
CA SER A 190 -41.00 14.82 14.24
C SER A 190 -39.50 15.01 14.47
N TYR A 191 -38.63 14.13 13.95
CA TYR A 191 -37.17 14.15 14.20
C TYR A 191 -36.81 14.45 15.68
N ASP A 192 -37.63 13.95 16.61
CA ASP A 192 -37.48 14.27 18.03
C ASP A 192 -36.49 13.30 18.68
N VAL A 193 -35.27 13.79 18.90
CA VAL A 193 -34.19 13.07 19.59
C VAL A 193 -34.62 12.66 21.00
N GLU A 194 -35.46 13.45 21.67
CA GLU A 194 -35.98 13.12 23.00
C GLU A 194 -36.91 11.89 22.93
N HIS A 195 -37.75 11.81 21.90
CA HIS A 195 -38.62 10.67 21.66
C HIS A 195 -37.82 9.40 21.35
N ILE A 196 -36.82 9.47 20.47
CA ILE A 196 -35.94 8.32 20.17
C ILE A 196 -35.20 7.85 21.43
N THR A 197 -34.75 8.78 22.28
CA THR A 197 -34.09 8.46 23.55
C THR A 197 -35.04 7.76 24.53
N LYS A 198 -36.31 8.18 24.57
CA LYS A 198 -37.36 7.50 25.37
C LYS A 198 -37.61 6.07 24.88
N LEU A 199 -37.63 5.85 23.57
CA LEU A 199 -37.78 4.52 22.99
C LEU A 199 -36.57 3.63 23.29
N TYR A 200 -35.36 4.17 23.26
CA TYR A 200 -34.17 3.43 23.70
C TYR A 200 -34.27 3.03 25.18
N GLN A 201 -34.72 3.95 26.05
CA GLN A 201 -34.95 3.65 27.46
C GLN A 201 -35.97 2.50 27.63
N ARG A 202 -37.07 2.52 26.88
CA ARG A 202 -38.07 1.44 26.86
C ARG A 202 -37.48 0.11 26.38
N ALA A 203 -36.59 0.12 25.39
CA ALA A 203 -35.92 -1.06 24.88
C ALA A 203 -34.90 -1.66 25.86
N ILE A 204 -34.15 -0.81 26.58
CA ILE A 204 -33.06 -1.25 27.47
C ILE A 204 -33.52 -1.59 28.89
N GLU A 205 -34.65 -1.04 29.35
CA GLU A 205 -35.19 -1.22 30.71
C GLU A 205 -35.29 -2.70 31.15
N PRO A 206 -35.76 -3.67 30.32
CA PRO A 206 -35.81 -5.08 30.71
C PRO A 206 -34.43 -5.71 31.02
N PHE A 207 -33.36 -5.08 30.52
CA PHE A 207 -31.98 -5.50 30.69
C PHE A 207 -31.25 -4.66 31.74
N GLN A 208 -31.97 -3.90 32.56
CA GLN A 208 -31.40 -3.15 33.67
C GLN A 208 -31.71 -3.86 35.00
N ILE A 209 -30.71 -3.90 35.88
CA ILE A 209 -30.87 -4.35 37.27
C ILE A 209 -30.92 -3.11 38.15
N THR A 210 -31.96 -3.03 38.96
CA THR A 210 -32.03 -2.07 40.06
C THR A 210 -31.36 -2.66 41.30
N LYS A 211 -30.39 -1.95 41.86
CA LYS A 211 -29.78 -2.26 43.17
C LYS A 211 -30.04 -1.10 44.14
N MET A 212 -30.41 -1.42 45.37
CA MET A 212 -30.51 -0.43 46.45
C MET A 212 -29.19 -0.44 47.22
N VAL A 213 -28.49 0.69 47.25
CA VAL A 213 -27.23 0.84 47.97
C VAL A 213 -27.42 1.87 49.07
N MET A 214 -27.00 1.54 50.28
CA MET A 214 -27.01 2.46 51.41
C MET A 214 -25.80 3.39 51.31
N GLU A 215 -26.03 4.69 51.18
CA GLU A 215 -24.97 5.69 51.21
C GLU A 215 -24.43 5.87 52.63
N LYS A 216 -23.28 6.54 52.76
CA LYS A 216 -22.60 6.77 54.04
C LYS A 216 -23.44 7.59 55.05
N ASP A 217 -24.49 8.26 54.58
CA ASP A 217 -25.46 9.01 55.37
C ASP A 217 -26.65 8.16 55.84
N GLY A 218 -26.66 6.86 55.54
CA GLY A 218 -27.72 5.91 55.90
C GLY A 218 -28.93 5.93 54.97
N LYS A 219 -28.95 6.75 53.92
CA LYS A 219 -30.06 6.77 52.95
C LYS A 219 -29.87 5.68 51.90
N LEU A 220 -30.98 5.04 51.53
CA LEU A 220 -31.01 4.07 50.44
C LEU A 220 -31.15 4.79 49.11
N ARG A 221 -30.17 4.63 48.23
CA ARG A 221 -30.22 5.12 46.85
C ARG A 221 -30.47 3.99 45.88
N LYS A 222 -31.43 4.20 44.97
CA LYS A 222 -31.69 3.33 43.82
C LYS A 222 -30.61 3.56 42.77
N ILE A 223 -29.81 2.55 42.48
CA ILE A 223 -28.83 2.55 41.39
C ILE A 223 -29.35 1.60 40.31
N ILE A 224 -29.47 2.11 39.09
CA ILE A 224 -29.84 1.33 37.91
C ILE A 224 -28.55 0.97 37.18
N THR A 225 -28.30 -0.32 36.97
CA THR A 225 -27.11 -0.83 36.30
C THR A 225 -27.52 -1.68 35.10
N ASN A 226 -26.92 -1.46 33.93
CA ASN A 226 -27.11 -2.31 32.76
C ASN A 226 -26.57 -3.71 33.05
N GLN A 227 -27.25 -4.73 32.53
CA GLN A 227 -26.78 -6.13 32.58
C GLN A 227 -25.66 -6.40 31.57
N PHE A 228 -25.42 -5.48 30.63
CA PHE A 228 -24.37 -5.55 29.64
C PHE A 228 -23.10 -4.84 30.14
N THR A 229 -21.94 -5.25 29.63
CA THR A 229 -20.70 -4.48 29.80
C THR A 229 -20.82 -3.09 29.16
N GLU A 230 -19.94 -2.16 29.52
CA GLU A 230 -19.95 -0.81 28.96
C GLU A 230 -19.76 -0.84 27.44
N ASP A 231 -18.76 -1.59 26.95
CA ASP A 231 -18.48 -1.74 25.52
C ASP A 231 -19.65 -2.36 24.74
N CYS A 232 -20.36 -3.32 25.34
CA CYS A 232 -21.54 -3.92 24.74
C CYS A 232 -22.75 -2.96 24.75
N SER A 233 -22.91 -2.17 25.82
CA SER A 233 -23.99 -1.18 25.92
C SER A 233 -23.84 -0.08 24.86
N GLN A 234 -22.60 0.36 24.59
CA GLN A 234 -22.30 1.33 23.54
C GLN A 234 -22.66 0.79 22.15
N ASP A 235 -22.26 -0.44 21.83
CA ASP A 235 -22.61 -1.08 20.55
C ASP A 235 -24.13 -1.25 20.40
N LEU A 236 -24.83 -1.67 21.46
CA LEU A 236 -26.29 -1.81 21.44
C LEU A 236 -27.02 -0.48 21.25
N PHE A 237 -26.51 0.60 21.84
CA PHE A 237 -27.02 1.95 21.60
C PHE A 237 -26.81 2.38 20.15
N MET A 238 -25.62 2.13 19.60
CA MET A 238 -25.31 2.45 18.21
C MET A 238 -26.13 1.61 17.23
N PHE A 239 -26.35 0.32 17.52
CA PHE A 239 -27.29 -0.55 16.80
C PHE A 239 -28.69 0.08 16.79
N PHE A 240 -29.25 0.43 17.95
CA PHE A 240 -30.60 0.98 18.06
C PHE A 240 -30.78 2.25 17.22
N TYR A 241 -29.82 3.18 17.33
CA TYR A 241 -29.90 4.45 16.61
C TYR A 241 -29.66 4.28 15.10
N LYS A 242 -28.70 3.45 14.70
CA LYS A 242 -28.43 3.17 13.29
C LYS A 242 -29.58 2.42 12.62
N TYR A 243 -30.20 1.49 13.35
CA TYR A 243 -31.35 0.75 12.85
C TYR A 243 -32.50 1.68 12.47
N TYR A 244 -32.82 2.66 13.32
CA TYR A 244 -33.82 3.68 12.99
C TYR A 244 -33.47 4.46 11.71
N ASN A 245 -32.23 4.94 11.58
CA ASN A 245 -31.81 5.70 10.41
C ASN A 245 -31.85 4.85 9.13
N GLU A 246 -31.46 3.59 9.20
CA GLU A 246 -31.55 2.65 8.08
C GLU A 246 -33.01 2.40 7.68
N LEU A 247 -33.93 2.26 8.64
CA LEU A 247 -35.37 2.16 8.34
C LEU A 247 -35.90 3.43 7.66
N VAL A 248 -35.45 4.61 8.09
CA VAL A 248 -35.81 5.89 7.46
C VAL A 248 -35.33 5.93 6.01
N GLU A 249 -34.10 5.50 5.75
CA GLU A 249 -33.53 5.44 4.40
C GLU A 249 -34.27 4.43 3.49
N ILE A 250 -34.59 3.24 4.02
CA ILE A 250 -35.35 2.21 3.30
C ILE A 250 -36.73 2.75 2.93
N TYR A 251 -37.45 3.37 3.88
CA TYR A 251 -38.76 3.94 3.60
C TYR A 251 -38.69 5.11 2.61
N GLN A 252 -37.70 5.99 2.71
CA GLN A 252 -37.51 7.09 1.76
C GLN A 252 -37.23 6.59 0.34
N THR A 253 -36.55 5.45 0.21
CA THR A 253 -36.15 4.88 -1.09
C THR A 253 -37.23 3.99 -1.70
N GLY A 254 -37.87 3.15 -0.89
CA GLY A 254 -38.82 2.11 -1.32
C GLY A 254 -40.29 2.42 -1.05
N GLY A 255 -40.60 3.42 -0.23
CA GLY A 255 -41.97 3.82 0.13
C GLY A 255 -42.69 2.88 1.10
N GLU A 256 -42.09 1.77 1.48
CA GLU A 256 -42.65 0.76 2.38
C GLU A 256 -41.61 0.30 3.41
N LEU A 257 -42.07 -0.04 4.61
CA LEU A 257 -41.21 -0.66 5.62
C LEU A 257 -41.10 -2.17 5.36
N PRO A 258 -39.92 -2.77 5.59
CA PRO A 258 -39.76 -4.22 5.56
C PRO A 258 -40.57 -4.87 6.70
N SER A 259 -41.12 -6.05 6.45
CA SER A 259 -41.92 -6.74 7.47
C SER A 259 -41.03 -7.16 8.64
N THR A 260 -41.63 -7.32 9.84
CA THR A 260 -40.89 -7.82 11.01
C THR A 260 -40.24 -9.19 10.73
N ALA A 261 -40.87 -10.05 9.93
CA ALA A 261 -40.30 -11.36 9.59
C ALA A 261 -39.07 -11.24 8.68
N ASP A 262 -39.09 -10.31 7.72
CA ASP A 262 -37.97 -10.06 6.81
C ASP A 262 -36.78 -9.44 7.57
N GLU A 263 -37.06 -8.52 8.49
CA GLU A 263 -36.05 -7.90 9.36
C GLU A 263 -35.42 -8.88 10.34
N LEU A 264 -36.20 -9.83 10.87
CA LEU A 264 -35.69 -10.88 11.76
C LEU A 264 -34.87 -11.95 11.01
N ALA A 265 -35.10 -12.12 9.71
CA ALA A 265 -34.39 -13.07 8.86
C ALA A 265 -33.05 -12.53 8.31
N ARG A 266 -32.90 -11.20 8.30
CA ARG A 266 -31.74 -10.46 7.78
C ARG A 266 -30.58 -10.40 8.76
#